data_AF-A0A9Q0X4A5-F1
#
_entry.id   AF-A0A9Q0X4A5-F1
#
_cell.length_a   1.000
_cell.length_b   1.000
_cell.length_c   1.000
_cell.angle_alpha   90.00
_cell.angle_beta   90.00
_cell.angle_gamma   90.00
#
_symmetry.space_group_name_H-M   'P 1'
#
loop_
_entity.id
_entity.type
_entity.pdbx_description
1 polymer ?
#
loop_
_entity_poly.entity_id
_entity_poly.type
_entity_poly.pdbx_seq_one_letter_code
_entity_poly.pdbx_strand_id
1 'polypeptide(L)' 'MANQITTKMLFTLAISLLLVSSSIASSDVPFIVAHKKATLSSLKSGTERVSVSIDIFNQGSS' A
#
# COMPACT_ATOMS: atom_id res chain seq x y z
N MET A 1 -18.85 45.05 -2.72
CA MET A 1 -18.49 44.13 -3.84
C MET A 1 -17.19 43.37 -3.59
N ALA A 2 -16.13 44.01 -3.08
CA ALA A 2 -14.85 43.35 -2.76
C ALA A 2 -14.97 42.14 -1.81
N ASN A 3 -15.78 42.25 -0.74
CA ASN A 3 -15.97 41.15 0.22
C ASN A 3 -16.52 39.86 -0.43
N GLN A 4 -17.46 39.98 -1.39
CA GLN A 4 -17.99 38.81 -2.09
C GLN A 4 -16.97 38.18 -3.05
N ILE A 5 -16.07 38.98 -3.63
CA ILE A 5 -14.98 38.49 -4.48
C ILE A 5 -13.97 37.72 -3.61
N THR A 6 -13.62 38.26 -2.44
CA THR A 6 -12.74 37.61 -1.46
C THR A 6 -13.34 36.29 -0.95
N THR A 7 -14.62 36.26 -0.59
CA THR A 7 -15.30 35.03 -0.14
C THR A 7 -15.31 33.95 -1.23
N LYS A 8 -15.59 34.32 -2.48
CA LYS A 8 -15.54 33.39 -3.62
C LYS A 8 -14.13 32.82 -3.81
N MET A 9 -13.11 33.67 -3.74
CA MET A 9 -11.72 33.27 -3.91
C MET A 9 -11.26 32.30 -2.80
N LEU A 10 -11.62 32.58 -1.53
CA LEU A 10 -11.37 31.68 -0.40
C LEU A 10 -12.08 30.33 -0.57
N PHE A 11 -13.32 30.35 -1.05
CA PHE A 11 -14.09 29.13 -1.27
C PHE A 11 -13.48 28.27 -2.38
N THR A 12 -13.07 28.87 -3.50
CA THR A 12 -12.36 28.17 -4.58
C THR A 12 -11.02 27.60 -4.11
N LEU A 13 -10.27 28.35 -3.30
CA LEU A 13 -9.01 27.89 -2.71
C LEU A 13 -9.24 26.69 -1.79
N ALA A 14 -10.24 26.75 -0.91
CA ALA A 14 -10.58 25.65 0.00
C ALA A 14 -10.98 24.38 -0.77
N ILE A 15 -11.77 24.50 -1.84
CA ILE A 15 -12.12 23.37 -2.71
C ILE A 15 -10.87 22.81 -3.39
N SER A 16 -10.00 23.66 -3.93
CA SER A 16 -8.77 23.21 -4.60
C SER A 16 -7.86 22.45 -3.63
N LEU A 17 -7.73 22.91 -2.39
CA LEU A 17 -6.92 22.27 -1.37
C LEU A 17 -7.50 20.92 -0.95
N LEU A 18 -8.83 20.83 -0.82
CA LEU A 18 -9.52 19.58 -0.51
C LEU A 18 -9.31 18.53 -1.61
N LEU A 19 -9.43 18.94 -2.88
CA LEU A 19 -9.22 18.06 -4.04
C LEU A 19 -7.77 17.57 -4.11
N VAL A 20 -6.78 18.46 -3.96
CA VAL A 20 -5.35 18.08 -3.97
C VAL A 20 -5.00 17.18 -2.79
N SER A 21 -5.57 17.43 -1.60
CA SER A 21 -5.30 16.58 -0.42
C SER A 21 -5.81 15.15 -0.62
N SER A 22 -6.91 14.96 -1.36
CA SER A 22 -7.47 13.63 -1.63
C SER A 22 -6.60 12.76 -2.52
N SER A 23 -5.81 13.35 -3.42
CA SER A 23 -4.93 12.59 -4.32
C SER A 23 -3.64 12.12 -3.65
N ILE A 24 -3.25 12.71 -2.52
CA ILE A 24 -2.03 12.35 -1.77
C ILE A 24 -2.29 11.20 -0.79
N ALA A 25 -3.55 10.98 -0.40
CA ALA A 25 -3.95 9.93 0.55
C ALA A 25 -4.06 8.53 -0.06
N SER A 26 -3.91 8.38 -1.39
CA SER A 26 -3.95 7.09 -2.08
C SER A 26 -2.56 6.48 -2.22
N SER A 27 -1.85 6.27 -1.11
CA SER A 27 -0.68 5.38 -1.14
C SER A 27 -1.12 3.99 -0.70
N ASP A 28 -1.45 3.13 -1.66
CA ASP A 28 -1.37 1.69 -1.40
C ASP A 28 0.10 1.37 -1.13
N VAL A 29 0.44 1.27 0.16
CA VAL A 29 1.75 0.86 0.65
C VAL A 29 1.96 -0.59 0.22
N PRO A 30 3.18 -1.03 -0.14
CA PRO A 30 3.41 -2.43 -0.49
C PRO A 30 3.07 -3.33 0.70
N PHE A 31 1.89 -3.95 0.68
CA PHE A 31 1.54 -4.93 1.68
C PHE A 31 2.21 -6.24 1.31
N ILE A 32 3.03 -6.75 2.22
CA ILE A 32 3.56 -8.10 2.13
C ILE A 32 2.61 -9.02 2.87
N VAL A 33 1.72 -9.65 2.11
CA VAL A 33 1.16 -10.94 2.56
C VAL A 33 2.27 -11.97 2.30
N ALA A 34 2.67 -12.68 3.35
CA ALA A 34 3.70 -13.72 3.25
C ALA A 34 3.08 -15.08 3.57
N HIS A 35 2.83 -15.92 2.57
CA HIS A 35 2.47 -17.31 2.85
C HIS A 35 3.76 -18.08 3.10
N LYS A 36 3.91 -18.57 4.33
CA LYS A 36 5.02 -19.44 4.71
C LYS A 36 4.55 -20.87 4.82
N LYS A 37 5.10 -21.74 3.97
CA LYS A 37 4.95 -23.19 4.10
C LYS A 37 6.33 -23.80 4.34
N ALA A 38 6.44 -24.63 5.36
CA ALA A 38 7.61 -25.45 5.60
C ALA A 38 7.19 -26.92 5.58
N THR A 39 7.92 -27.75 4.85
CA THR A 39 7.70 -29.20 4.83
C THR A 39 9.01 -29.90 5.14
N LEU A 40 8.96 -30.86 6.05
CA LEU A 40 10.06 -31.77 6.33
C LEU A 40 9.81 -33.08 5.57
N SER A 41 10.77 -33.56 4.80
CA SER A 41 10.71 -34.87 4.16
C SER A 41 12.01 -35.65 4.39
N SER A 42 11.90 -36.96 4.58
CA SER A 42 13.06 -37.83 4.59
C SER A 42 13.40 -38.26 3.16
N LEU A 43 14.66 -38.13 2.77
CA LEU A 43 15.16 -38.60 1.46
C LEU A 43 15.73 -40.02 1.54
N LYS A 44 16.32 -40.37 2.69
CA LYS A 44 16.92 -41.66 3.03
C LYS A 44 17.18 -41.71 4.54
N SER A 45 17.43 -42.89 5.10
CA SER A 45 17.74 -43.05 6.52
C SER A 45 18.88 -42.11 6.94
N GLY A 46 18.64 -41.30 7.96
CA GLY A 46 19.61 -40.30 8.47
C GLY A 46 19.75 -39.02 7.63
N THR A 47 18.95 -38.81 6.58
CA THR A 47 18.95 -37.57 5.79
C THR A 47 17.55 -36.99 5.68
N GLU A 48 17.39 -35.78 6.19
CA GLU A 48 16.17 -35.00 6.10
C GLU A 48 16.35 -33.80 5.17
N ARG A 49 15.25 -33.38 4.54
CA ARG A 49 15.15 -32.20 3.72
C ARG A 49 14.08 -31.29 4.29
N VAL A 50 14.45 -30.04 4.51
CA VAL A 50 13.50 -28.96 4.81
C VAL A 50 13.27 -28.19 3.52
N SER A 51 12.02 -28.10 3.08
CA SER A 51 11.60 -27.21 2.00
C SER A 51 10.85 -26.04 2.59
N VAL A 52 11.24 -24.83 2.23
CA VAL A 52 10.60 -23.58 2.67
C VAL A 52 10.11 -22.84 1.43
N SER A 53 8.82 -22.54 1.41
CA SER A 53 8.19 -21.68 0.40
C SER A 53 7.71 -20.40 1.07
N ILE A 54 8.00 -19.26 0.44
CA ILE A 54 7.62 -17.93 0.88
C ILE A 54 7.01 -17.24 -0.33
N ASP A 55 5.70 -17.03 -0.32
CA ASP A 55 5.03 -16.22 -1.33
C ASP A 55 5.03 -14.77 -0.85
N ILE A 56 5.65 -13.85 -1.60
CA ILE A 56 5.76 -12.43 -1.24
C ILE A 56 4.84 -11.63 -2.16
N PHE A 57 3.75 -11.07 -1.63
CA PHE A 57 2.92 -10.13 -2.36
C PHE A 57 3.48 -8.70 -2.22
N ASN A 58 3.53 -7.97 -3.32
CA ASN A 58 3.99 -6.59 -3.39
C ASN A 58 3.06 -5.91 -4.40
N GLN A 59 2.46 -4.77 -4.02
CA GLN A 59 1.55 -4.04 -4.90
C GLN A 59 2.23 -2.93 -5.72
N GLY A 60 3.56 -2.80 -5.65
CA GLY A 60 4.31 -1.72 -6.28
C GLY A 60 4.07 -0.35 -5.63
N SER A 61 4.66 0.70 -6.20
CA SER A 61 4.23 2.08 -5.94
C SER A 61 2.98 2.35 -6.77
N SER A 62 1.96 2.95 -6.16
CA SER A 62 0.85 3.58 -6.89
C SER A 62 1.31 4.79 -7.70
#